data_AF-V9ILD7-F1
#
_entry.id   AF-V9ILD7-F1
#
_cell.length_a   1.000
_cell.length_b   1.000
_cell.length_c   1.000
_cell.angle_alpha   90.00
_cell.angle_beta   90.00
_cell.angle_gamma   90.00
#
_symmetry.space_group_name_H-M   'P 1'
#
loop_
_entity.id
_entity.type
_entity.pdbx_description
1 polymer ?
#
loop_
_entity_poly.entity_id
_entity_poly.type
_entity_poly.pdbx_seq_one_letter_code
_entity_poly.pdbx_strand_id
1 'polypeptide(L)'
;MGPARPPAVNECAQQIIPSLILLFDGLKRAYAAKASDTDDEENEEDDSDIDEEVLSSDEDEIDDASQEYLEKLQEKVTRSSTQHGFNVSTSIQDGHGDHRSDDDGDDSEYDANEETPLECYATPLDSDDMNQDEYVVFKEVMQNIERTDTVWYRALTGHLTAEQQKALQEIILLADQRKAALESKRIEQSGGYAFHSQTVPTSFNFGGTLLSR
;
A
#
# COMPACT_ATOMS: atom_id res chain seq x y z
N MET A 1 -8.80 -30.04 2.80
CA MET A 1 -7.79 -30.18 3.87
C MET A 1 -7.96 -31.56 4.50
N GLY A 2 -6.99 -32.46 4.34
CA GLY A 2 -7.04 -33.84 4.83
C GLY A 2 -6.87 -34.00 6.36
N PRO A 3 -6.87 -35.24 6.89
CA PRO A 3 -7.22 -35.60 8.27
C PRO A 3 -6.18 -35.27 9.36
N ALA A 4 -5.18 -34.44 9.07
CA ALA A 4 -4.14 -34.03 10.03
C ALA A 4 -4.14 -32.51 10.23
N ARG A 5 -5.30 -31.93 10.56
CA ARG A 5 -5.39 -30.52 10.97
C ARG A 5 -4.76 -30.37 12.37
N PRO A 6 -3.80 -29.44 12.58
CA PRO A 6 -3.21 -29.23 13.89
C PRO A 6 -4.26 -28.88 14.95
N PRO A 7 -4.13 -29.39 16.19
CA PRO A 7 -5.11 -29.13 17.26
C PRO A 7 -5.36 -27.64 17.51
N ALA A 8 -4.31 -26.82 17.49
CA ALA A 8 -4.38 -25.37 17.68
C ALA A 8 -5.35 -24.68 16.68
N VAL A 9 -5.45 -25.18 15.44
CA VAL A 9 -6.36 -24.62 14.43
C VAL A 9 -7.82 -24.89 14.80
N ASN A 10 -8.11 -26.04 15.42
CA ASN A 10 -9.47 -26.34 15.89
C ASN A 10 -9.84 -25.48 17.11
N GLU A 11 -8.87 -25.16 17.97
CA GLU A 11 -9.08 -24.31 19.15
C GLU A 11 -9.44 -22.87 18.75
N CYS A 12 -8.81 -22.33 17.71
CA CYS A 12 -9.09 -20.99 17.22
C CYS A 12 -10.17 -20.93 16.12
N ALA A 13 -10.83 -22.04 15.78
CA ALA A 13 -11.81 -22.12 14.69
C ALA A 13 -12.86 -21.00 14.72
N GLN A 14 -13.34 -20.68 15.93
CA GLN A 14 -14.37 -19.67 16.13
C GLN A 14 -13.89 -18.23 15.90
N GLN A 15 -12.59 -18.01 15.89
CA GLN A 15 -11.98 -16.68 15.75
C GLN A 15 -11.54 -16.40 14.31
N ILE A 16 -11.28 -17.44 13.52
CA ILE A 16 -10.75 -17.32 12.15
C ILE A 16 -11.62 -16.43 11.28
N ILE A 17 -12.91 -16.73 11.12
CA ILE A 17 -13.79 -15.96 10.23
C ILE A 17 -14.02 -14.53 10.75
N PRO A 18 -14.31 -14.29 12.05
CA PRO A 18 -14.38 -12.93 12.58
C PRO A 18 -13.11 -12.09 12.33
N SER A 19 -11.93 -12.67 12.51
CA SER A 19 -10.66 -11.99 12.23
C SER A 19 -10.49 -11.68 10.75
N LEU A 20 -10.90 -12.58 9.85
CA LEU A 20 -10.87 -12.35 8.42
C LEU A 20 -11.85 -11.25 7.99
N ILE A 21 -13.05 -11.17 8.58
CA ILE A 21 -13.98 -10.07 8.34
C ILE A 21 -13.33 -8.73 8.69
N LEU A 22 -12.70 -8.64 9.87
CA LEU A 22 -11.99 -7.43 10.28
C LEU A 22 -10.84 -7.08 9.31
N LEU A 23 -10.10 -8.09 8.84
CA LEU A 23 -9.05 -7.90 7.84
C LEU A 23 -9.61 -7.34 6.53
N PHE A 24 -10.74 -7.86 6.04
CA PHE A 24 -11.38 -7.39 4.81
C PHE A 24 -11.97 -5.98 4.93
N ASP A 25 -12.42 -5.58 6.12
CA ASP A 25 -12.81 -4.19 6.41
C ASP A 25 -11.61 -3.24 6.40
N GLY A 26 -10.44 -3.71 6.84
CA GLY A 26 -9.18 -3.00 6.73
C GLY A 26 -8.70 -2.90 5.28
N LEU A 27 -8.78 -4.00 4.54
CA LEU A 27 -8.36 -4.08 3.14
C LEU A 27 -9.19 -3.15 2.24
N LYS A 28 -10.51 -3.08 2.47
CA LYS A 28 -11.37 -2.12 1.76
C LYS A 28 -10.93 -0.67 1.96
N ARG A 29 -10.52 -0.31 3.17
CA ARG A 29 -10.00 1.02 3.50
C ARG A 29 -8.62 1.25 2.88
N ALA A 30 -7.76 0.26 2.90
CA ALA A 30 -6.44 0.32 2.27
C ALA A 30 -6.55 0.54 0.75
N TYR A 31 -7.46 -0.14 0.06
CA TYR A 31 -7.70 0.11 -1.36
C TYR A 31 -8.25 1.50 -1.64
N ALA A 32 -9.14 2.02 -0.79
CA ALA A 32 -9.65 3.37 -0.95
C ALA A 32 -8.53 4.42 -0.78
N ALA A 33 -7.63 4.23 0.20
CA ALA A 33 -6.48 5.09 0.40
C ALA A 33 -5.47 5.01 -0.76
N LYS A 34 -5.17 3.80 -1.24
CA LYS A 34 -4.29 3.63 -2.41
C LYS A 34 -4.87 4.32 -3.65
N ALA A 35 -6.18 4.20 -3.87
CA ALA A 35 -6.84 4.85 -5.01
C ALA A 35 -6.80 6.39 -4.90
N SER A 36 -6.95 6.96 -3.70
CA SER A 36 -6.80 8.41 -3.51
C SER A 36 -5.37 8.88 -3.70
N ASP A 37 -4.37 8.13 -3.23
CA ASP A 37 -2.96 8.50 -3.42
C ASP A 37 -2.56 8.46 -4.90
N THR A 38 -3.08 7.49 -5.68
CA THR A 38 -2.87 7.45 -7.13
C THR A 38 -3.59 8.58 -7.87
N ASP A 39 -4.82 8.93 -7.47
CA ASP A 39 -5.54 10.08 -8.05
C ASP A 39 -4.84 11.42 -7.73
N ASP A 40 -4.19 11.56 -6.57
CA ASP A 40 -3.42 12.76 -6.21
C ASP A 40 -2.09 12.84 -6.99
N GLU A 41 -1.42 11.72 -7.28
CA GLU A 41 -0.22 11.66 -8.13
C GLU A 41 -0.52 11.91 -9.62
N GLU A 42 -1.71 11.56 -10.12
CA GLU A 42 -2.15 11.89 -11.49
C GLU A 42 -2.55 13.37 -11.68
N ASN A 43 -2.60 14.17 -10.59
CA ASN A 43 -2.84 15.62 -10.63
C ASN A 43 -1.53 16.46 -10.51
N GLU A 44 -0.35 15.85 -10.67
CA GLU A 44 0.94 16.57 -10.71
C GLU A 44 1.60 16.59 -12.11
N GLU A 45 0.84 16.32 -13.17
CA GLU A 45 1.25 16.62 -14.56
C GLU A 45 0.32 17.68 -15.16
N ASP A 46 0.60 18.97 -14.90
CA ASP A 46 0.48 20.11 -15.83
C ASP A 46 0.43 21.45 -15.06
N ASP A 47 1.58 21.96 -14.61
CA ASP A 47 1.81 23.41 -14.58
C ASP A 47 3.33 23.72 -14.57
N SER A 48 4.01 23.37 -15.66
CA SER A 48 5.38 23.82 -15.93
C SER A 48 5.39 25.25 -16.48
N ASP A 49 4.90 26.22 -15.70
CA ASP A 49 4.98 27.66 -16.01
C ASP A 49 5.14 28.49 -14.70
N ILE A 50 6.12 28.13 -13.87
CA ILE A 50 6.60 29.01 -12.80
C ILE A 50 7.97 29.56 -13.20
N ASP A 51 7.96 30.85 -13.51
CA ASP A 51 9.12 31.72 -13.74
C ASP A 51 10.32 31.32 -12.86
N GLU A 52 11.41 30.98 -13.52
CA GLU A 52 12.73 30.85 -12.94
C GLU A 52 13.24 32.25 -12.53
N GLU A 53 12.70 32.80 -11.43
CA GLU A 53 13.33 33.89 -10.70
C GLU A 53 14.55 33.34 -9.97
N VAL A 54 15.65 33.39 -10.71
CA VAL A 54 17.06 33.39 -10.29
C VAL A 54 17.20 33.96 -8.87
N LEU A 55 17.37 33.09 -7.87
CA LEU A 55 17.81 33.48 -6.54
C LEU A 55 19.25 33.98 -6.65
N SER A 56 19.42 35.30 -6.80
CA SER A 56 20.71 35.96 -6.67
C SER A 56 21.19 35.82 -5.23
N SER A 57 22.19 34.96 -5.04
CA SER A 57 23.09 34.94 -3.90
C SER A 57 23.74 36.32 -3.70
N ASP A 58 23.31 37.08 -2.68
CA ASP A 58 24.11 38.04 -1.88
C ASP A 58 23.21 38.76 -0.86
N GLU A 59 23.16 38.29 0.40
CA GLU A 59 22.97 39.20 1.57
C GLU A 59 23.35 38.48 2.88
N ASP A 60 24.66 38.41 3.16
CA ASP A 60 25.19 38.22 4.51
C ASP A 60 24.96 39.52 5.31
N GLU A 61 23.78 39.69 5.91
CA GLU A 61 23.61 40.55 7.09
C GLU A 61 23.30 39.66 8.30
N ILE A 62 24.35 39.30 9.04
CA ILE A 62 24.21 38.75 10.39
C ILE A 62 23.53 39.83 11.23
N ASP A 63 22.25 39.62 11.53
CA ASP A 63 21.46 40.46 12.41
C ASP A 63 22.14 40.58 13.79
N ASP A 64 22.60 41.78 14.15
CA ASP A 64 23.19 42.13 15.45
C ASP A 64 22.28 41.74 16.64
N ALA A 65 20.98 41.53 16.40
CA ALA A 65 20.05 41.01 17.41
C ALA A 65 20.37 39.56 17.84
N SER A 66 21.03 38.78 16.99
CA SER A 66 21.44 37.40 17.28
C SER A 66 22.58 37.33 18.32
N GLN A 67 23.52 38.28 18.29
CA GLN A 67 24.60 38.38 19.29
C GLN A 67 24.06 38.76 20.66
N GLU A 68 23.11 39.70 20.75
CA GLU A 68 22.47 40.05 22.02
C GLU A 68 21.76 38.85 22.65
N TYR A 69 21.16 37.97 21.84
CA TYR A 69 20.51 36.76 22.33
C TYR A 69 21.51 35.78 22.93
N LEU A 70 22.65 35.57 22.25
CA LEU A 70 23.75 34.73 22.73
C LEU A 70 24.36 35.28 24.04
N GLU A 71 24.54 36.59 24.17
CA GLU A 71 25.06 37.22 25.37
C GLU A 71 24.09 37.10 26.56
N LYS A 72 22.78 37.30 26.33
CA LYS A 72 21.73 37.04 27.32
C LYS A 72 21.68 35.56 27.73
N LEU A 73 21.99 34.64 26.79
CA LEU A 73 22.09 33.20 27.06
C LEU A 73 23.28 32.86 27.98
N GLN A 74 24.41 33.51 27.77
CA GLN A 74 25.60 33.35 28.59
C GLN A 74 25.41 33.92 29.99
N GLU A 75 24.77 35.09 30.12
CA GLU A 75 24.51 35.73 31.41
C GLU A 75 23.58 34.87 32.29
N LYS A 76 22.50 34.30 31.71
CA LYS A 76 21.57 33.43 32.46
C LYS A 76 22.22 32.12 32.94
N VAL A 77 23.10 31.54 32.13
CA VAL A 77 23.85 30.31 32.49
C VAL A 77 24.86 30.62 33.60
N THR A 78 25.59 31.72 33.47
CA THR A 78 26.58 32.14 34.48
C THR A 78 25.91 32.47 35.83
N ARG A 79 24.79 33.21 35.82
CA ARG A 79 23.99 33.51 37.03
C ARG A 79 23.40 32.27 37.67
N SER A 80 22.85 31.35 36.88
CA SER A 80 22.26 30.11 37.41
C SER A 80 23.35 29.20 38.02
N SER A 81 24.55 29.18 37.45
CA SER A 81 25.68 28.39 37.95
C SER A 81 26.23 28.89 39.29
N THR A 82 26.33 30.22 39.47
CA THR A 82 26.81 30.83 40.72
C THR A 82 25.87 30.60 41.90
N GLN A 83 24.57 30.46 41.64
CA GLN A 83 23.56 30.19 42.67
C GLN A 83 23.58 28.72 43.16
N HIS A 84 24.10 27.80 42.34
CA HIS A 84 24.20 26.37 42.64
C HIS A 84 25.61 25.89 43.02
N GLY A 85 26.56 26.81 43.25
CA GLY A 85 27.92 26.46 43.70
C GLY A 85 28.77 25.73 42.66
N PHE A 86 28.39 25.79 41.38
CA PHE A 86 29.11 25.15 40.27
C PHE A 86 29.63 26.24 39.34
N ASN A 87 30.95 26.36 39.16
CA ASN A 87 31.54 27.42 38.33
C ASN A 87 31.58 27.00 36.84
N VAL A 88 30.51 27.25 36.10
CA VAL A 88 30.53 27.01 34.65
C VAL A 88 31.14 28.23 33.95
N SER A 89 32.31 28.04 33.34
CA SER A 89 32.93 29.01 32.44
C SER A 89 32.80 28.51 31.00
N THR A 90 32.04 29.22 30.18
CA THR A 90 31.90 28.93 28.75
C THR A 90 32.25 30.20 27.99
N SER A 91 33.19 30.09 27.05
CA SER A 91 33.61 31.15 26.13
C SER A 91 33.22 30.73 24.73
N ILE A 92 32.53 31.58 23.98
CA ILE A 92 32.27 31.34 22.56
C ILE A 92 33.57 31.70 21.82
N GLN A 93 34.17 30.72 21.12
CA GLN A 93 35.39 30.91 20.35
C GLN A 93 35.01 31.16 18.89
N ASP A 94 35.25 32.40 18.43
CA ASP A 94 35.07 32.80 17.03
C ASP A 94 36.05 32.02 16.15
N GLY A 95 35.51 31.19 15.27
CA GLY A 95 36.22 30.12 14.57
C GLY A 95 36.86 30.58 13.27
N HIS A 96 37.88 31.44 13.35
CA HIS A 96 38.73 31.75 12.20
C HIS A 96 40.19 31.36 12.49
N GLY A 97 40.65 30.24 11.94
CA GLY A 97 42.09 29.93 11.86
C GLY A 97 42.51 28.46 12.06
N ASP A 98 42.77 27.80 10.93
CA ASP A 98 43.85 26.82 10.66
C ASP A 98 44.29 25.88 11.81
N HIS A 99 43.80 24.63 11.78
CA HIS A 99 44.48 23.52 12.42
C HIS A 99 44.48 22.31 11.50
N ARG A 100 45.64 22.08 10.88
CA ARG A 100 46.02 20.81 10.28
C ARG A 100 45.83 19.69 11.31
N SER A 101 44.96 18.75 10.98
CA SER A 101 44.88 17.44 11.62
C SER A 101 44.98 16.41 10.52
N ASP A 102 46.17 15.84 10.42
CA ASP A 102 46.45 14.58 9.75
C ASP A 102 45.78 13.49 10.61
N ASP A 103 44.54 13.16 10.26
CA ASP A 103 43.81 12.03 10.84
C ASP A 103 43.36 11.16 9.66
N ASP A 104 44.18 10.14 9.38
CA ASP A 104 43.83 8.97 8.58
C ASP A 104 42.68 8.23 9.30
N GLY A 105 41.49 8.80 9.23
CA GLY A 105 40.23 8.16 9.57
C GLY A 105 39.58 7.73 8.27
N ASP A 106 39.71 6.44 7.96
CA ASP A 106 38.91 5.70 6.99
C ASP A 106 37.43 6.03 7.21
N ASP A 107 36.95 7.05 6.50
CA ASP A 107 35.55 7.43 6.40
C ASP A 107 34.89 6.37 5.53
N SER A 108 34.66 5.20 6.14
CA SER A 108 33.73 4.23 5.59
C SER A 108 32.37 4.94 5.61
N GLU A 109 32.04 5.56 4.48
CA GLU A 109 30.72 6.02 4.10
C GLU A 109 29.80 4.81 4.18
N TYR A 110 29.37 4.48 5.40
CA TYR A 110 28.31 3.52 5.63
C TYR A 110 27.05 4.23 5.16
N ASP A 111 26.77 4.07 3.86
CA ASP A 111 25.52 4.49 3.29
C ASP A 111 24.43 3.72 4.03
N ALA A 112 23.72 4.39 4.93
CA ALA A 112 22.62 3.79 5.67
C ALA A 112 21.48 3.32 4.74
N ASN A 113 21.56 3.68 3.45
CA ASN A 113 20.71 3.24 2.36
C ASN A 113 21.33 2.13 1.48
N GLU A 114 22.43 1.48 1.87
CA GLU A 114 22.89 0.26 1.19
C GLU A 114 21.79 -0.79 1.24
N GLU A 115 21.09 -0.97 0.12
CA GLU A 115 20.06 -1.98 -0.07
C GLU A 115 20.64 -3.34 0.32
N THR A 116 19.96 -4.01 1.24
CA THR A 116 20.42 -5.31 1.67
C THR A 116 20.17 -6.33 0.56
N PRO A 117 20.77 -7.54 0.63
CA PRO A 117 20.44 -8.59 -0.32
C PRO A 117 18.98 -9.07 -0.23
N LEU A 118 18.16 -8.57 0.69
CA LEU A 118 16.77 -9.00 0.88
C LEU A 118 15.81 -8.39 -0.15
N GLU A 119 16.16 -7.24 -0.71
CA GLU A 119 15.39 -6.42 -1.64
C GLU A 119 15.30 -7.11 -3.02
N CYS A 120 16.22 -8.05 -3.28
CA CYS A 120 16.21 -8.91 -4.46
C CYS A 120 15.22 -10.11 -4.37
N TYR A 121 14.63 -10.40 -3.20
CA TYR A 121 13.68 -11.51 -3.08
C TYR A 121 12.28 -11.08 -3.51
N ALA A 122 12.04 -11.11 -4.82
CA ALA A 122 10.69 -10.99 -5.36
C ALA A 122 9.88 -12.26 -5.07
N THR A 123 8.76 -12.11 -4.39
CA THR A 123 7.73 -13.13 -4.24
C THR A 123 6.87 -13.16 -5.51
N PRO A 124 6.19 -14.29 -5.79
CA PRO A 124 5.23 -14.32 -6.89
C PRO A 124 4.13 -13.25 -6.75
N LEU A 125 3.82 -12.80 -5.53
CA LEU A 125 2.84 -11.73 -5.27
C LEU A 125 3.34 -10.33 -5.68
N ASP A 126 4.66 -10.15 -5.79
CA ASP A 126 5.27 -8.86 -6.16
C ASP A 126 5.26 -8.62 -7.68
N SER A 127 4.85 -9.63 -8.47
CA SER A 127 4.63 -9.45 -9.90
C SER A 127 3.22 -8.93 -10.17
N ASP A 128 3.12 -7.80 -10.88
CA ASP A 128 1.83 -7.19 -11.31
C ASP A 128 0.97 -8.13 -12.18
N ASP A 129 1.57 -9.19 -12.72
CA ASP A 129 0.91 -10.21 -13.53
C ASP A 129 0.08 -11.21 -12.70
N MET A 130 0.29 -11.29 -11.39
CA MET A 130 -0.58 -12.07 -10.51
C MET A 130 -1.90 -11.33 -10.35
N ASN A 131 -2.81 -11.57 -11.30
CA ASN A 131 -4.21 -11.16 -11.30
C ASN A 131 -5.04 -11.85 -10.20
N GLN A 132 -4.48 -12.00 -9.01
CA GLN A 132 -5.00 -12.80 -7.92
C GLN A 132 -5.59 -11.89 -6.85
N ASP A 133 -6.83 -11.45 -7.11
CA ASP A 133 -7.59 -10.64 -6.16
C ASP A 133 -7.88 -11.42 -4.85
N GLU A 134 -7.60 -10.79 -3.72
CA GLU A 134 -7.65 -11.36 -2.38
C GLU A 134 -9.06 -11.77 -1.97
N TYR A 135 -10.08 -11.00 -2.41
CA TYR A 135 -11.48 -11.37 -2.20
C TYR A 135 -11.84 -12.63 -2.99
N VAL A 136 -11.38 -12.72 -4.24
CA VAL A 136 -11.58 -13.90 -5.10
C VAL A 136 -10.91 -15.14 -4.51
N VAL A 137 -9.66 -15.02 -4.05
CA VAL A 137 -8.94 -16.12 -3.40
C VAL A 137 -9.68 -16.60 -2.17
N PHE A 138 -10.08 -15.68 -1.29
CA PHE A 138 -10.81 -16.03 -0.09
C PHE A 138 -12.11 -16.78 -0.40
N LYS A 139 -12.88 -16.30 -1.38
CA LYS A 139 -14.10 -16.96 -1.83
C LYS A 139 -13.82 -18.39 -2.31
N GLU A 140 -12.82 -18.57 -3.17
CA GLU A 140 -12.46 -19.88 -3.72
C GLU A 140 -11.99 -20.86 -2.64
N VAL A 141 -11.21 -20.37 -1.68
CA VAL A 141 -10.78 -21.16 -0.51
C VAL A 141 -12.00 -21.58 0.32
N MET A 142 -12.93 -20.67 0.62
CA MET A 142 -14.14 -20.97 1.38
C MET A 142 -15.04 -22.00 0.67
N GLN A 143 -15.24 -21.84 -0.63
CA GLN A 143 -16.00 -22.81 -1.45
C GLN A 143 -15.31 -24.18 -1.50
N ASN A 144 -13.99 -24.20 -1.59
CA ASN A 144 -13.23 -25.45 -1.57
C ASN A 144 -13.32 -26.14 -0.21
N ILE A 145 -13.29 -25.39 0.90
CA ILE A 145 -13.53 -25.93 2.24
C ILE A 145 -14.94 -26.49 2.35
N GLU A 146 -15.97 -25.77 1.89
CA GLU A 146 -17.35 -26.25 1.90
C GLU A 146 -17.50 -27.59 1.16
N ARG A 147 -16.87 -27.72 -0.01
CA ARG A 147 -16.92 -28.94 -0.82
C ARG A 147 -16.11 -30.10 -0.24
N THR A 148 -14.96 -29.84 0.36
CA THR A 148 -14.03 -30.88 0.80
C THR A 148 -14.19 -31.28 2.26
N ASP A 149 -14.65 -30.37 3.12
CA ASP A 149 -14.82 -30.57 4.56
C ASP A 149 -15.99 -29.71 5.11
N THR A 150 -17.20 -30.24 4.95
CA THR A 150 -18.43 -29.59 5.42
C THR A 150 -18.49 -29.41 6.93
N VAL A 151 -17.85 -30.30 7.70
CA VAL A 151 -17.80 -30.22 9.16
C VAL A 151 -16.97 -29.02 9.58
N TRP A 152 -15.82 -28.83 8.95
CA TRP A 152 -14.98 -27.67 9.20
C TRP A 152 -15.62 -26.36 8.75
N TYR A 153 -16.24 -26.35 7.58
CA TYR A 153 -16.99 -25.18 7.12
C TYR A 153 -18.04 -24.74 8.16
N ARG A 154 -18.79 -25.70 8.71
CA ARG A 154 -19.77 -25.43 9.78
C ARG A 154 -19.12 -24.97 11.08
N ALA A 155 -17.95 -25.50 11.45
CA ALA A 155 -17.22 -25.04 12.63
C ALA A 155 -16.72 -23.59 12.49
N LEU A 156 -16.40 -23.17 11.26
CA LEU A 156 -15.97 -21.80 10.94
C LEU A 156 -17.12 -20.80 10.84
N THR A 157 -18.29 -21.22 10.38
CA THR A 157 -19.40 -20.32 10.02
C THR A 157 -20.63 -20.42 10.93
N GLY A 158 -20.78 -21.52 11.67
CA GLY A 158 -22.01 -21.83 12.40
C GLY A 158 -22.23 -20.99 13.66
N HIS A 159 -21.18 -20.42 14.24
CA HIS A 159 -21.25 -19.56 15.43
C HIS A 159 -21.32 -18.07 15.09
N LEU A 160 -21.26 -17.69 13.82
CA LEU A 160 -21.24 -16.30 13.39
C LEU A 160 -22.56 -15.59 13.76
N THR A 161 -22.45 -14.35 14.22
CA THR A 161 -23.61 -13.49 14.46
C THR A 161 -24.29 -13.10 13.14
N ALA A 162 -25.54 -12.64 13.19
CA ALA A 162 -26.24 -12.18 11.98
C ALA A 162 -25.48 -11.06 11.25
N GLU A 163 -24.83 -10.16 12.00
CA GLU A 163 -23.99 -9.10 11.45
C GLU A 163 -22.75 -9.67 10.75
N GLN A 164 -22.05 -10.61 11.38
CA GLN A 164 -20.87 -11.26 10.78
C GLN A 164 -21.24 -12.10 9.55
N GLN A 165 -22.39 -12.78 9.58
CA GLN A 165 -22.91 -13.51 8.41
C GLN A 165 -23.20 -12.56 7.25
N LYS A 166 -23.79 -11.38 7.53
CA LYS A 166 -24.03 -10.36 6.52
C LYS A 166 -22.71 -9.82 5.96
N ALA A 167 -21.75 -9.49 6.82
CA ALA A 167 -20.43 -9.02 6.38
C ALA A 167 -19.72 -10.05 5.50
N LEU A 168 -19.78 -11.34 5.88
CA LEU A 168 -19.25 -12.43 5.07
C LEU A 168 -19.94 -12.53 3.69
N GLN A 169 -21.26 -12.37 3.63
CA GLN A 169 -22.01 -12.34 2.37
C GLN A 169 -21.61 -11.15 1.49
N GLU A 170 -21.40 -9.98 2.08
CA GLU A 170 -20.94 -8.77 1.38
C GLU A 170 -19.52 -8.98 0.79
N ILE A 171 -18.61 -9.61 1.53
CA ILE A 171 -17.27 -9.97 1.05
C ILE A 171 -17.36 -10.93 -0.15
N ILE A 172 -18.22 -11.95 -0.07
CA ILE A 172 -18.43 -12.91 -1.17
C ILE A 172 -18.99 -12.21 -2.42
N LEU A 173 -19.94 -11.29 -2.23
CA LEU A 173 -20.54 -10.53 -3.34
C LEU A 173 -19.51 -9.60 -3.99
N LEU A 174 -18.65 -8.95 -3.20
CA LEU A 174 -17.57 -8.12 -3.71
C LEU A 174 -16.56 -8.96 -4.51
N ALA A 175 -16.21 -10.16 -4.04
CA ALA A 175 -15.34 -11.08 -4.76
C ALA A 175 -15.92 -11.42 -6.15
N ASP A 176 -17.22 -11.65 -6.25
CA ASP A 176 -17.89 -11.90 -7.54
C ASP A 176 -17.83 -10.72 -8.49
N GLN A 177 -18.05 -9.51 -7.98
CA GLN A 177 -17.93 -8.29 -8.78
C GLN A 177 -16.51 -8.10 -9.30
N ARG A 178 -15.50 -8.31 -8.45
CA ARG A 178 -14.09 -8.15 -8.82
C ARG A 178 -13.64 -9.19 -9.84
N LYS A 179 -14.07 -10.45 -9.67
CA LYS A 179 -13.80 -11.52 -10.65
C LYS A 179 -14.41 -11.19 -12.02
N ALA A 180 -15.66 -10.71 -12.05
CA ALA A 180 -16.32 -10.31 -13.29
C ALA A 180 -15.66 -9.10 -13.96
N ALA A 181 -15.23 -8.10 -13.18
CA ALA A 181 -14.52 -6.93 -13.67
C ALA A 181 -13.17 -7.31 -14.30
N LEU A 182 -12.41 -8.18 -13.62
CA LEU A 182 -11.14 -8.71 -14.13
C LEU A 182 -11.33 -9.51 -15.43
N GLU A 183 -12.33 -10.40 -15.47
CA GLU A 183 -12.64 -11.16 -16.69
C GLU A 183 -13.06 -10.24 -17.84
N SER A 184 -13.80 -9.16 -17.55
CA SER A 184 -14.21 -8.15 -18.53
C SER A 184 -12.99 -7.41 -19.09
N LYS A 185 -12.06 -6.96 -18.23
CA LYS A 185 -10.80 -6.32 -18.64
C LYS A 185 -9.95 -7.26 -19.51
N ARG A 186 -9.91 -8.55 -19.17
CA ARG A 186 -9.20 -9.57 -19.96
C ARG A 186 -9.84 -9.78 -21.34
N ILE A 187 -11.17 -9.77 -21.43
CA ILE A 187 -11.90 -9.86 -22.71
C ILE A 187 -11.64 -8.62 -23.57
N GLU A 188 -11.61 -7.44 -22.97
CA GLU A 188 -11.28 -6.19 -23.67
C GLU A 188 -9.84 -6.21 -24.22
N GLN A 189 -8.86 -6.57 -23.39
CA GLN A 189 -7.45 -6.67 -23.79
C GLN A 189 -7.20 -7.75 -24.87
N SER A 190 -8.03 -8.78 -24.93
CA SER A 190 -7.95 -9.83 -25.97
C SER A 190 -8.70 -9.48 -27.27
N GLY A 191 -9.17 -8.23 -27.42
CA GLY A 191 -9.79 -7.74 -28.65
C GLY A 191 -11.31 -7.87 -28.69
N GLY A 192 -11.97 -8.06 -27.55
CA GLY A 192 -13.42 -8.09 -27.41
C GLY A 192 -14.06 -9.48 -27.58
N TYR A 193 -15.37 -9.57 -27.34
CA TYR A 193 -16.10 -10.83 -27.41
C TYR A 193 -16.13 -11.37 -28.85
N ALA A 194 -15.56 -12.56 -29.05
CA ALA A 194 -15.59 -13.23 -30.35
C ALA A 194 -17.03 -13.64 -30.69
N PHE A 195 -17.69 -12.86 -31.53
CA PHE A 195 -18.93 -13.28 -32.17
C PHE A 195 -18.63 -14.55 -32.96
N HIS A 196 -19.17 -15.69 -32.51
CA HIS A 196 -19.22 -16.87 -33.34
C HIS A 196 -19.97 -16.44 -34.61
N SER A 197 -19.26 -16.45 -35.75
CA SER A 197 -19.82 -16.22 -37.07
C SER A 197 -21.05 -17.11 -37.22
N GLN A 198 -22.24 -16.55 -36.97
CA GLN A 198 -23.46 -17.15 -37.46
C GLN A 198 -23.33 -17.09 -38.96
N THR A 199 -23.05 -18.25 -39.57
CA THR A 199 -23.06 -18.40 -41.01
C THR A 199 -24.44 -18.00 -41.48
N VAL A 200 -24.54 -16.81 -42.07
CA VAL A 200 -25.76 -16.36 -42.72
C VAL A 200 -26.00 -17.36 -43.85
N PRO A 201 -27.12 -18.11 -43.86
CA PRO A 201 -27.39 -19.04 -44.94
C PRO A 201 -27.39 -18.28 -46.25
N THR A 202 -26.53 -18.67 -47.20
CA THR A 202 -26.40 -18.01 -48.51
C THR A 202 -27.65 -18.12 -49.38
N SER A 203 -28.66 -18.85 -48.92
CA SER A 203 -29.98 -18.95 -49.56
C SER A 203 -31.08 -18.80 -48.53
N PHE A 204 -31.58 -17.58 -48.37
CA PHE A 204 -32.88 -17.34 -47.74
C PHE A 204 -33.96 -17.44 -48.83
N ASN A 205 -34.80 -18.47 -48.75
CA ASN A 205 -35.83 -18.71 -49.76
C ASN A 205 -37.02 -17.75 -49.56
N PHE A 206 -37.00 -16.60 -50.25
CA PHE A 206 -38.13 -15.65 -50.30
C PHE A 206 -39.31 -16.13 -51.16
N GLY A 207 -39.13 -17.22 -51.91
CA GLY A 207 -40.15 -17.77 -52.81
C GLY A 207 -40.99 -18.83 -52.12
N GLY A 208 -42.05 -18.41 -51.43
CA GLY A 208 -43.16 -19.31 -51.11
C GLY A 208 -43.65 -19.95 -52.41
N THR A 209 -43.50 -21.26 -52.53
CA THR A 209 -44.16 -22.03 -53.59
C THR A 209 -45.66 -21.89 -53.38
N LEU A 210 -46.31 -21.06 -54.19
CA LEU A 210 -47.75 -21.11 -54.34
C LEU A 210 -48.09 -22.50 -54.87
N LEU A 211 -48.74 -23.29 -54.01
CA LEU A 211 -49.48 -24.47 -54.38
C LEU A 211 -50.41 -24.11 -55.54
N SER A 212 -50.09 -24.58 -56.74
CA SER A 212 -51.05 -24.60 -57.84
C SER A 212 -50.96 -25.93 -58.59
N ARG A 213 -51.89 -26.80 -58.17
CA ARG A 213 -52.70 -27.73 -58.97
C ARG A 213 -52.04 -28.93 -59.63
#